data_AF-A0A7S0BY32-F1
#
_entry.id   AF-A0A7S0BY32-F1
#
_cell.length_a   1.000
_cell.length_b   1.000
_cell.length_c   1.000
_cell.angle_alpha   90.00
_cell.angle_beta   90.00
_cell.angle_gamma   90.00
#
_symmetry.space_group_name_H-M   'P 1'
#
loop_
_entity.id
_entity.type
_entity.pdbx_description
1 polymer ?
#
loop_
_entity_poly.entity_id
_entity_poly.type
_entity_poly.pdbx_seq_one_letter_code
_entity_poly.pdbx_strand_id
1 'polypeptide(L)'
;KIPNELGALILLRYLYLGNNNITGKIPPTFGMFSQLRVLSMSGNSLTGAIPEMGQLSSLQILDLSNNDLTGSVPESIASLPSLVMINLSENAPITGASARFCDNRSYIIYIDLFVKDECWCCISKLDGNINKKPPQSEPSTAPEMSLSQVSPTLAPSTSVHLDGSHTYIPTHRPTKGSHAPTNEKNPVPEPPKQEDVRRNNDIFDALLAITNESVLVDTTTFQNAAYRWLIDEDPMKMEAYDAGLYQRYSLIALFASTYGARWRKKNSWLTGSSECEWFGITCKWTLASGSSLVLSNPGLDDDDGLFPPVNRAVVSIKLPDNKLSGSLVDEIGILTSLVSIDLQSNSITGTIPGKMGSLLWLGEFLCVFSGRQKYWFPH
;
A
#
# COMPACT_ATOMS: atom_id res chain seq x y z
N LYS A 1 5.55 4.35 -6.78
CA LYS A 1 4.75 4.57 -8.00
C LYS A 1 3.48 3.74 -7.93
N ILE A 2 2.41 4.20 -8.58
CA ILE A 2 1.12 3.51 -8.69
C ILE A 2 1.10 2.74 -10.01
N PRO A 3 0.85 1.42 -10.02
CA PRO A 3 0.75 0.64 -11.25
C PRO A 3 -0.62 0.83 -11.91
N ASN A 4 -0.68 0.74 -13.24
CA ASN A 4 -1.93 0.94 -14.00
C ASN A 4 -2.95 -0.17 -13.71
N GLU A 5 -2.45 -1.35 -13.38
CA GLU A 5 -3.17 -2.59 -13.09
C GLU A 5 -4.13 -2.43 -11.90
N LEU A 6 -3.85 -1.51 -10.96
CA LEU A 6 -4.79 -1.22 -9.87
C LEU A 6 -6.15 -0.74 -10.39
N GLY A 7 -6.23 -0.11 -11.57
CA GLY A 7 -7.51 0.31 -12.14
C GLY A 7 -8.48 -0.84 -12.47
N ALA A 8 -8.01 -2.09 -12.46
CA ALA A 8 -8.86 -3.27 -12.63
C ALA A 8 -9.74 -3.59 -11.40
N LEU A 9 -9.48 -2.96 -10.25
CA LEU A 9 -10.18 -3.23 -8.99
C LEU A 9 -11.56 -2.54 -8.93
N ILE A 10 -12.48 -2.95 -9.79
CA ILE A 10 -13.79 -2.30 -9.98
C ILE A 10 -14.70 -2.31 -8.72
N LEU A 11 -14.44 -3.21 -7.77
CA LEU A 11 -15.15 -3.31 -6.49
C LEU A 11 -14.51 -2.46 -5.37
N LEU A 12 -13.39 -1.79 -5.65
CA LEU A 12 -12.69 -0.95 -4.69
C LEU A 12 -13.59 0.22 -4.29
N ARG A 13 -13.87 0.34 -2.99
CA ARG A 13 -14.68 1.40 -2.39
C ARG A 13 -13.82 2.45 -1.71
N TYR A 14 -12.70 2.04 -1.12
CA TYR A 14 -11.85 2.91 -0.33
C TYR A 14 -10.39 2.70 -0.70
N LEU A 15 -9.77 3.75 -1.25
CA LEU A 15 -8.35 3.79 -1.56
C LEU A 15 -7.69 4.93 -0.80
N TYR A 16 -6.91 4.58 0.22
CA TYR A 16 -6.16 5.53 1.03
C TYR A 16 -4.66 5.30 0.85
N LEU A 17 -4.00 6.19 0.11
CA LEU A 17 -2.57 6.20 -0.16
C LEU A 17 -1.91 7.51 0.29
N GLY A 18 -2.55 8.28 1.15
CA GLY A 18 -2.04 9.57 1.61
C GLY A 18 -0.76 9.48 2.45
N ASN A 19 -0.02 10.58 2.53
CA ASN A 19 1.20 10.75 3.32
C ASN A 19 2.28 9.70 3.01
N ASN A 20 2.44 9.33 1.74
CA ASN A 20 3.52 8.46 1.29
C ASN A 20 4.54 9.26 0.48
N ASN A 21 5.56 8.59 -0.05
CA ASN A 21 6.49 9.18 -1.03
C ASN A 21 6.16 8.70 -2.46
N ILE A 22 4.87 8.61 -2.79
CA ILE A 22 4.44 8.10 -4.09
C ILE A 22 4.72 9.17 -5.16
N THR A 23 5.49 8.76 -6.16
CA THR A 23 5.85 9.58 -7.32
C THR A 23 5.19 9.11 -8.60
N GLY A 24 5.23 9.96 -9.63
CA GLY A 24 4.70 9.68 -10.97
C GLY A 24 3.29 10.23 -11.16
N LYS A 25 2.64 9.83 -12.25
CA LYS A 25 1.29 10.27 -12.59
C LYS A 25 0.22 9.39 -11.95
N ILE A 26 -0.96 9.94 -11.74
CA ILE A 26 -2.17 9.16 -11.44
C ILE A 26 -2.54 8.38 -12.72
N PRO A 27 -2.66 7.04 -12.68
CA PRO A 27 -3.06 6.26 -13.84
C PRO A 27 -4.44 6.67 -14.37
N PRO A 28 -4.61 6.86 -15.70
CA PRO A 28 -5.94 7.11 -16.27
C PRO A 28 -6.95 5.99 -16.00
N THR A 29 -6.47 4.76 -15.77
CA THR A 29 -7.29 3.61 -15.39
C THR A 29 -7.99 3.79 -14.04
N PHE A 30 -7.58 4.74 -13.20
CA PHE A 30 -8.29 5.07 -11.96
C PHE A 30 -9.70 5.64 -12.23
N GLY A 31 -9.97 6.13 -13.43
CA GLY A 31 -11.32 6.48 -13.85
C GLY A 31 -12.27 5.29 -13.86
N MET A 32 -11.79 4.04 -13.87
CA MET A 32 -12.61 2.82 -13.98
C MET A 32 -13.19 2.32 -12.65
N PHE A 33 -12.87 2.93 -11.51
CA PHE A 33 -13.34 2.47 -10.20
C PHE A 33 -14.83 2.76 -9.92
N SER A 34 -15.72 2.01 -10.58
CA SER A 34 -17.18 2.23 -10.53
C SER A 34 -17.82 2.29 -9.14
N GLN A 35 -17.20 1.63 -8.14
CA GLN A 35 -17.70 1.59 -6.75
C GLN A 35 -16.91 2.49 -5.78
N LEU A 36 -15.91 3.23 -6.25
CA LEU A 36 -15.07 4.04 -5.37
C LEU A 36 -15.87 5.13 -4.70
N ARG A 37 -15.74 5.23 -3.39
CA ARG A 37 -16.36 6.26 -2.54
C ARG A 37 -15.34 7.25 -2.04
N VAL A 38 -14.13 6.78 -1.71
CA VAL A 38 -13.05 7.62 -1.23
C VAL A 38 -11.77 7.32 -2.00
N LEU A 39 -11.21 8.38 -2.59
CA LEU A 39 -9.87 8.41 -3.13
C LEU A 39 -9.06 9.45 -2.38
N SER A 40 -8.15 9.02 -1.53
CA SER A 40 -7.21 9.90 -0.83
C SER A 40 -5.78 9.53 -1.20
N MET A 41 -5.09 10.46 -1.85
CA MET A 41 -3.67 10.37 -2.21
C MET A 41 -2.92 11.63 -1.76
N SER A 42 -3.46 12.35 -0.76
CA SER A 42 -2.92 13.60 -0.25
C SER A 42 -1.49 13.45 0.30
N GLY A 43 -0.64 14.47 0.22
CA GLY A 43 0.69 14.42 0.87
C GLY A 43 1.61 13.39 0.22
N ASN A 44 1.75 13.47 -1.11
CA ASN A 44 2.64 12.65 -1.90
C ASN A 44 3.46 13.55 -2.85
N SER A 45 4.17 12.97 -3.81
CA SER A 45 4.88 13.70 -4.88
C SER A 45 4.36 13.31 -6.25
N LEU A 46 3.03 13.21 -6.37
CA LEU A 46 2.36 12.90 -7.63
C LEU A 46 2.47 14.09 -8.59
N THR A 47 2.75 13.81 -9.86
CA THR A 47 2.98 14.82 -10.91
C THR A 47 2.03 14.65 -12.09
N GLY A 48 2.01 15.63 -12.99
CA GLY A 48 1.19 15.60 -14.21
C GLY A 48 -0.25 16.06 -13.98
N ALA A 49 -1.11 15.79 -14.96
CA ALA A 49 -2.52 16.19 -14.91
C ALA A 49 -3.37 15.18 -14.12
N ILE A 50 -4.44 15.68 -13.51
CA ILE A 50 -5.51 14.84 -12.97
C ILE A 50 -6.21 14.16 -14.16
N PRO A 51 -6.27 12.81 -14.21
CA PRO A 51 -6.92 12.11 -15.32
C PRO A 51 -8.43 12.27 -15.28
N GLU A 52 -9.09 11.94 -16.39
CA GLU A 52 -10.55 11.85 -16.45
C GLU A 52 -11.07 10.80 -15.45
N MET A 53 -12.09 11.16 -14.68
CA MET A 53 -12.65 10.33 -13.61
C MET A 53 -14.19 10.27 -13.67
N GLY A 54 -14.79 10.58 -14.81
CA GLY A 54 -16.25 10.68 -14.96
C GLY A 54 -17.06 9.42 -14.67
N GLN A 55 -16.45 8.24 -14.68
CA GLN A 55 -17.14 6.98 -14.37
C GLN A 55 -17.18 6.68 -12.86
N LEU A 56 -16.57 7.52 -12.02
CA LEU A 56 -16.57 7.38 -10.57
C LEU A 56 -17.89 7.87 -9.94
N SER A 57 -19.02 7.34 -10.39
CA SER A 57 -20.37 7.80 -10.01
C SER A 57 -20.66 7.68 -8.51
N SER A 58 -19.97 6.79 -7.81
CA SER A 58 -20.08 6.58 -6.36
C SER A 58 -19.13 7.45 -5.53
N LEU A 59 -18.24 8.23 -6.16
CA LEU A 59 -17.18 8.95 -5.47
C LEU A 59 -17.77 10.09 -4.65
N GLN A 60 -17.46 10.08 -3.36
CA GLN A 60 -17.92 11.06 -2.37
C GLN A 60 -16.78 12.01 -1.98
N ILE A 61 -15.58 11.46 -1.81
CA ILE A 61 -14.41 12.19 -1.34
C ILE A 61 -13.25 12.00 -2.31
N LEU A 62 -12.75 13.12 -2.82
CA LEU A 62 -11.52 13.19 -3.59
C LEU A 62 -10.52 14.11 -2.89
N ASP A 63 -9.44 13.53 -2.35
CA ASP A 63 -8.36 14.29 -1.73
C ASP A 63 -7.03 14.01 -2.44
N LEU A 64 -6.58 15.00 -3.21
CA LEU A 64 -5.32 15.01 -3.94
C LEU A 64 -4.39 16.15 -3.45
N SER A 65 -4.69 16.73 -2.29
CA SER A 65 -3.94 17.86 -1.76
C SER A 65 -2.47 17.54 -1.48
N ASN A 66 -1.62 18.56 -1.38
CA ASN A 66 -0.21 18.43 -1.03
C ASN A 66 0.53 17.43 -1.95
N ASN A 67 0.61 17.77 -3.23
CA ASN A 67 1.24 17.01 -4.31
C ASN A 67 1.85 17.98 -5.34
N ASP A 68 2.42 17.47 -6.44
CA ASP A 68 2.99 18.27 -7.54
C ASP A 68 2.10 18.20 -8.81
N LEU A 69 0.78 18.08 -8.65
CA LEU A 69 -0.16 17.98 -9.78
C LEU A 69 -0.31 19.32 -10.50
N THR A 70 -0.55 19.27 -11.81
CA THR A 70 -0.57 20.42 -12.73
C THR A 70 -1.74 20.33 -13.70
N GLY A 71 -1.96 21.38 -14.50
CA GLY A 71 -2.96 21.36 -15.58
C GLY A 71 -4.36 21.75 -15.09
N SER A 72 -5.38 21.43 -15.87
CA SER A 72 -6.77 21.81 -15.56
C SER A 72 -7.53 20.69 -14.86
N VAL A 73 -8.49 21.03 -13.98
CA VAL A 73 -9.45 20.05 -13.47
C VAL A 73 -10.35 19.54 -14.60
N PRO A 74 -10.41 18.21 -14.84
CA PRO A 74 -11.33 17.62 -15.81
C PRO A 74 -12.79 17.94 -15.53
N GLU A 75 -13.55 18.23 -16.58
CA GLU A 75 -15.00 18.50 -16.48
C GLU A 75 -15.76 17.31 -15.88
N SER A 76 -15.27 16.10 -16.17
CA SER A 76 -15.86 14.87 -15.67
C SER A 76 -15.89 14.78 -14.14
N ILE A 77 -14.88 15.32 -13.45
CA ILE A 77 -14.83 15.38 -11.98
C ILE A 77 -15.88 16.34 -11.44
N ALA A 78 -16.03 17.49 -12.08
CA ALA A 78 -17.06 18.45 -11.68
C ALA A 78 -18.47 17.90 -11.89
N SER A 79 -18.68 17.03 -12.88
CA SER A 79 -19.99 16.41 -13.12
C SER A 79 -20.31 15.20 -12.22
N LEU A 80 -19.45 14.83 -11.28
CA LEU A 80 -19.66 13.64 -10.44
C LEU A 80 -20.89 13.81 -9.53
N PRO A 81 -21.87 12.88 -9.58
CA PRO A 81 -23.17 13.07 -8.94
C PRO A 81 -23.14 12.89 -7.43
N SER A 82 -22.20 12.09 -6.91
CA SER A 82 -22.09 11.77 -5.48
C SER A 82 -21.00 12.56 -4.76
N LEU A 83 -20.26 13.42 -5.47
CA LEU A 83 -19.10 14.11 -4.91
C LEU A 83 -19.57 15.16 -3.90
N VAL A 84 -19.13 15.01 -2.66
CA VAL A 84 -19.46 15.92 -1.54
C VAL A 84 -18.24 16.68 -1.04
N MET A 85 -17.03 16.19 -1.32
CA MET A 85 -15.79 16.83 -0.92
C MET A 85 -14.73 16.68 -2.01
N ILE A 86 -14.08 17.81 -2.30
CA ILE A 86 -12.85 17.83 -3.09
C ILE A 86 -11.79 18.69 -2.41
N ASN A 87 -10.58 18.16 -2.32
CA ASN A 87 -9.41 18.89 -1.85
C ASN A 87 -8.25 18.76 -2.85
N LEU A 88 -7.85 19.88 -3.45
CA LEU A 88 -6.74 20.01 -4.39
C LEU A 88 -5.70 21.03 -3.92
N SER A 89 -5.79 21.53 -2.69
CA SER A 89 -4.86 22.54 -2.16
C SER A 89 -3.41 22.04 -2.13
N GLU A 90 -2.46 22.97 -2.03
CA GLU A 90 -1.03 22.63 -1.96
C GLU A 90 -0.54 21.79 -3.16
N ASN A 91 -1.06 22.07 -4.35
CA ASN A 91 -0.51 21.57 -5.62
C ASN A 91 0.18 22.69 -6.39
N ALA A 92 0.87 22.34 -7.49
CA ALA A 92 1.25 23.33 -8.49
C ALA A 92 -0.01 23.98 -9.12
N PRO A 93 0.09 25.09 -9.88
CA PRO A 93 -1.10 25.81 -10.35
C PRO A 93 -2.05 24.90 -11.15
N ILE A 94 -3.15 24.51 -10.51
CA ILE A 94 -4.26 23.79 -11.12
C ILE A 94 -5.27 24.83 -11.60
N THR A 95 -5.59 24.80 -12.90
CA THR A 95 -6.50 25.76 -13.53
C THR A 95 -7.90 25.17 -13.74
N GLY A 96 -8.87 26.01 -14.07
CA GLY A 96 -10.21 25.58 -14.46
C GLY A 96 -11.11 25.06 -13.32
N ALA A 97 -10.57 24.81 -12.12
CA ALA A 97 -11.34 24.37 -10.96
C ALA A 97 -12.52 25.32 -10.66
N SER A 98 -12.24 26.63 -10.57
CA SER A 98 -13.25 27.63 -10.28
C SER A 98 -14.41 27.60 -11.29
N ALA A 99 -14.13 27.70 -12.59
CA ALA A 99 -15.17 27.68 -13.62
C ALA A 99 -16.03 26.40 -13.58
N ARG A 100 -15.41 25.23 -13.34
CA ARG A 100 -16.10 23.94 -13.36
C ARG A 100 -17.01 23.72 -12.14
N PHE A 101 -16.60 24.18 -10.95
CA PHE A 101 -17.39 23.99 -9.73
C PHE A 101 -18.37 25.14 -9.42
N CYS A 102 -18.23 26.30 -10.06
CA CYS A 102 -19.21 27.41 -9.99
C CYS A 102 -20.60 26.97 -10.47
N ASP A 103 -20.65 26.38 -11.66
CA ASP A 103 -21.88 25.99 -12.35
C ASP A 103 -22.40 24.60 -11.92
N ASN A 104 -21.66 23.94 -11.02
CA ASN A 104 -22.00 22.60 -10.57
C ASN A 104 -23.27 22.61 -9.68
N ARG A 105 -24.22 21.72 -10.02
CA ARG A 105 -25.45 21.46 -9.25
C ARG A 105 -25.25 20.44 -8.13
N SER A 106 -24.05 19.86 -7.98
CA SER A 106 -23.73 18.89 -6.93
C SER A 106 -23.72 19.53 -5.54
N TYR A 107 -24.12 18.74 -4.53
CA TYR A 107 -24.12 19.08 -3.10
C TYR A 107 -22.70 19.02 -2.52
N ILE A 108 -21.73 19.69 -3.14
CA ILE A 108 -20.37 19.73 -2.61
C ILE A 108 -20.37 20.60 -1.35
N ILE A 109 -20.03 19.98 -0.22
CA ILE A 109 -20.02 20.59 1.12
C ILE A 109 -18.66 21.23 1.40
N TYR A 110 -17.58 20.68 0.83
CA TYR A 110 -16.22 21.17 1.07
C TYR A 110 -15.41 21.21 -0.22
N ILE A 111 -14.83 22.39 -0.49
CA ILE A 111 -13.92 22.63 -1.61
C ILE A 111 -12.72 23.39 -1.05
N ASP A 112 -11.56 22.77 -1.08
CA ASP A 112 -10.29 23.45 -0.83
C ASP A 112 -9.40 23.34 -2.06
N LEU A 113 -9.09 24.50 -2.64
CA LEU A 113 -8.36 24.61 -3.90
C LEU A 113 -7.05 25.37 -3.73
N PHE A 114 -6.65 25.78 -2.50
CA PHE A 114 -5.64 26.82 -2.21
C PHE A 114 -4.49 26.90 -3.24
N VAL A 115 -4.79 27.67 -4.29
CA VAL A 115 -4.01 28.08 -5.45
C VAL A 115 -4.49 29.52 -5.68
N LYS A 116 -3.65 30.40 -6.22
CA LYS A 116 -3.93 31.84 -6.43
C LYS A 116 -5.18 32.17 -7.28
N ASP A 117 -5.95 31.18 -7.72
CA ASP A 117 -7.29 31.33 -8.25
C ASP A 117 -8.29 31.32 -7.08
N GLU A 118 -8.66 32.50 -6.59
CA GLU A 118 -9.76 32.62 -5.64
C GLU A 118 -11.05 32.04 -6.26
N CYS A 119 -11.53 30.92 -5.71
CA CYS A 119 -12.81 30.36 -6.10
C CYS A 119 -13.96 31.14 -5.46
N TRP A 120 -14.13 32.39 -5.88
CA TRP A 120 -15.05 33.38 -5.28
C TRP A 120 -16.52 32.89 -5.20
N CYS A 121 -16.96 32.05 -6.15
CA CYS A 121 -18.31 31.47 -6.13
C CYS A 121 -18.49 30.29 -5.15
N CYS A 122 -17.42 29.64 -4.68
CA CYS A 122 -17.53 28.59 -3.68
C CYS A 122 -17.74 29.18 -2.28
N ILE A 123 -17.09 30.32 -2.00
CA ILE A 123 -17.30 31.10 -0.77
C ILE A 123 -18.76 31.59 -0.70
N SER A 124 -19.34 32.03 -1.82
CA SER A 124 -20.74 32.52 -1.85
C SER A 124 -21.80 31.43 -1.68
N LYS A 125 -21.53 30.17 -2.07
CA LYS A 125 -22.41 29.00 -1.77
C LYS A 125 -22.32 28.56 -0.31
N LEU A 126 -21.13 28.64 0.32
CA LEU A 126 -20.93 28.33 1.75
C LEU A 126 -21.54 29.38 2.68
N ASP A 127 -21.44 30.67 2.32
CA ASP A 127 -21.99 31.79 3.09
C ASP A 127 -23.48 32.08 2.82
N GLY A 128 -24.14 31.29 1.96
CA GLY A 128 -25.56 31.49 1.59
C GLY A 128 -25.86 32.78 0.82
N ASN A 129 -24.84 33.45 0.27
CA ASN A 129 -24.98 34.77 -0.36
C ASN A 129 -24.54 34.73 -1.83
N ILE A 130 -25.41 34.19 -2.68
CA ILE A 130 -25.19 33.83 -4.10
C ILE A 130 -24.85 35.04 -5.01
N ASN A 131 -24.86 36.29 -4.50
CA ASN A 131 -24.80 37.51 -5.31
C ASN A 131 -23.52 38.37 -5.17
N LYS A 132 -22.47 37.94 -4.47
CA LYS A 132 -21.22 38.73 -4.40
C LYS A 132 -20.38 38.57 -5.69
N LYS A 133 -20.27 39.64 -6.47
CA LYS A 133 -19.32 39.73 -7.60
C LYS A 133 -17.86 39.81 -7.12
N PRO A 134 -16.89 39.36 -7.94
CA PRO A 134 -15.46 39.46 -7.60
C PRO A 134 -15.01 40.93 -7.48
N PRO A 135 -13.98 41.23 -6.67
CA PRO A 135 -13.36 42.56 -6.64
C PRO A 135 -12.78 42.87 -8.03
N GLN A 136 -13.14 44.01 -8.60
CA GLN A 136 -12.50 44.46 -9.84
C GLN A 136 -11.06 44.86 -9.52
N SER A 137 -10.11 44.24 -10.21
CA SER A 137 -8.69 44.61 -10.12
C SER A 137 -8.48 46.02 -10.66
N GLU A 138 -8.18 46.98 -9.79
CA GLU A 138 -7.59 48.25 -10.20
C GLU A 138 -6.13 48.01 -10.63
N PRO A 139 -5.64 48.70 -11.68
CA PRO A 139 -4.26 48.53 -12.14
C PRO A 139 -3.28 49.12 -11.12
N SER A 140 -2.43 48.28 -10.54
CA SER A 140 -1.35 48.72 -9.65
C SER A 140 -0.30 49.52 -10.42
N THR A 141 -0.22 50.81 -10.15
CA THR A 141 0.95 51.62 -10.46
C THR A 141 2.01 51.34 -9.39
N ALA A 142 3.08 50.63 -9.77
CA ALA A 142 4.27 50.49 -8.93
C ALA A 142 5.25 51.63 -9.26
N PRO A 143 5.81 52.36 -8.26
CA PRO A 143 6.96 53.20 -8.50
C PRO A 143 8.25 52.35 -8.45
N GLU A 144 9.11 52.56 -9.44
CA GLU A 144 10.49 52.08 -9.46
C GLU A 144 11.28 52.61 -8.26
N MET A 145 12.08 51.76 -7.62
CA MET A 145 13.17 52.21 -6.75
C MET A 145 14.42 51.35 -6.95
N SER A 146 15.55 52.05 -6.97
CA SER A 146 16.81 51.75 -7.62
C SER A 146 17.77 50.85 -6.83
N LEU A 147 18.67 50.21 -7.58
CA LEU A 147 19.83 49.43 -7.12
C LEU A 147 20.95 50.29 -6.54
N SER A 148 21.49 49.88 -5.39
CA SER A 148 22.90 50.06 -5.00
C SER A 148 23.29 48.89 -4.06
N GLN A 149 24.14 47.94 -4.48
CA GLN A 149 25.61 47.93 -4.45
C GLN A 149 26.23 48.02 -3.05
N VAL A 150 26.55 46.87 -2.43
CA VAL A 150 27.77 46.65 -1.62
C VAL A 150 28.16 45.15 -1.69
N SER A 151 29.42 44.88 -2.05
CA SER A 151 30.08 43.55 -2.07
C SER A 151 31.17 43.47 -0.96
N PRO A 152 32.03 42.42 -0.85
CA PRO A 152 32.06 41.53 0.31
C PRO A 152 33.39 41.57 1.09
N THR A 153 33.53 40.78 2.16
CA THR A 153 34.84 40.50 2.77
C THR A 153 34.95 39.05 3.24
N LEU A 154 36.08 38.43 2.84
CA LEU A 154 36.55 37.05 3.03
C LEU A 154 37.02 36.75 4.47
N ALA A 155 36.67 35.58 5.05
CA ALA A 155 37.51 34.37 5.30
C ALA A 155 38.38 34.42 6.60
N PRO A 156 38.85 33.29 7.22
CA PRO A 156 39.07 31.98 6.60
C PRO A 156 38.72 30.69 7.40
N SER A 157 38.92 29.62 6.63
CA SER A 157 38.93 28.16 6.81
C SER A 157 39.33 27.54 8.16
N THR A 158 38.75 26.37 8.42
CA THR A 158 39.52 25.13 8.63
C THR A 158 38.79 23.92 8.02
N SER A 159 39.53 23.20 7.19
CA SER A 159 39.23 21.92 6.55
C SER A 159 39.60 20.76 7.47
N VAL A 160 38.79 19.69 7.50
CA VAL A 160 39.27 18.34 7.78
C VAL A 160 38.55 17.36 6.84
N HIS A 161 39.35 16.73 5.97
CA HIS A 161 39.04 15.51 5.23
C HIS A 161 38.58 14.40 6.16
N LEU A 162 37.66 13.54 5.72
CA LEU A 162 37.83 12.09 5.87
C LEU A 162 37.03 11.36 4.78
N ASP A 163 37.79 10.52 4.09
CA ASP A 163 37.45 9.57 3.05
C ASP A 163 36.87 8.27 3.66
N GLY A 164 36.28 7.41 2.84
CA GLY A 164 36.09 6.00 3.21
C GLY A 164 34.65 5.50 3.25
N SER A 165 34.27 4.86 2.14
CA SER A 165 33.33 3.74 2.07
C SER A 165 33.41 2.78 3.26
N HIS A 166 32.30 2.22 3.74
CA HIS A 166 32.23 0.81 4.14
C HIS A 166 30.78 0.33 4.28
N THR A 167 30.49 -0.71 3.50
CA THR A 167 29.37 -1.62 3.55
C THR A 167 29.31 -2.34 4.91
N TYR A 168 28.14 -2.37 5.55
CA TYR A 168 27.95 -3.09 6.81
C TYR A 168 27.24 -4.43 6.55
N ILE A 169 28.04 -5.50 6.56
CA ILE A 169 27.60 -6.90 6.63
C ILE A 169 27.71 -7.30 8.11
N PRO A 170 26.63 -7.72 8.80
CA PRO A 170 26.75 -8.22 10.16
C PRO A 170 27.31 -9.65 10.13
N THR A 171 28.61 -9.79 10.43
CA THR A 171 29.20 -11.08 10.80
C THR A 171 29.23 -11.18 12.32
N HIS A 172 28.42 -12.07 12.88
CA HIS A 172 28.55 -12.46 14.28
C HIS A 172 29.82 -13.29 14.45
N ARG A 173 30.78 -12.80 15.25
CA ARG A 173 31.89 -13.58 15.80
C ARG A 173 31.70 -13.67 17.32
N PRO A 174 31.73 -14.86 17.93
CA PRO A 174 31.53 -15.01 19.37
C PRO A 174 32.80 -14.66 20.16
N THR A 175 32.58 -14.07 21.33
CA THR A 175 33.58 -13.76 22.35
C THR A 175 34.08 -15.05 23.03
N LYS A 176 35.41 -15.17 23.19
CA LYS A 176 36.07 -16.23 23.96
C LYS A 176 35.79 -16.05 25.46
N GLY A 177 34.94 -16.91 26.02
CA GLY A 177 34.90 -17.23 27.45
C GLY A 177 35.59 -18.58 27.66
N SER A 178 36.61 -18.59 28.51
CA SER A 178 37.47 -19.74 28.78
C SER A 178 36.81 -20.74 29.73
N HIS A 179 36.19 -21.80 29.22
CA HIS A 179 36.00 -23.08 29.90
C HIS A 179 36.19 -24.20 28.86
N ALA A 180 37.01 -25.19 29.19
CA ALA A 180 37.36 -26.29 28.29
C ALA A 180 36.11 -27.12 27.92
N PRO A 181 35.81 -27.38 26.63
CA PRO A 181 34.79 -28.33 26.26
C PRO A 181 35.42 -29.71 26.00
N THR A 182 34.83 -30.72 26.62
CA THR A 182 34.93 -32.12 26.24
C THR A 182 34.54 -32.29 24.77
N ASN A 183 35.24 -33.17 24.05
CA ASN A 183 34.97 -33.55 22.66
C ASN A 183 33.55 -34.13 22.49
N GLU A 184 32.56 -33.29 22.28
CA GLU A 184 31.35 -33.66 21.55
C GLU A 184 31.55 -33.29 20.09
N LYS A 185 31.66 -34.31 19.24
CA LYS A 185 31.56 -34.14 17.79
C LYS A 185 30.19 -33.50 17.52
N ASN A 186 30.17 -32.26 17.05
CA ASN A 186 28.97 -31.73 16.39
C ASN A 186 28.57 -32.75 15.31
N PRO A 187 27.36 -33.34 15.36
CA PRO A 187 26.93 -34.25 14.33
C PRO A 187 26.96 -33.49 13.00
N VAL A 188 27.63 -34.08 12.01
CA VAL A 188 27.50 -33.64 10.61
C VAL A 188 26.01 -33.72 10.29
N PRO A 189 25.37 -32.65 9.78
CA PRO A 189 23.96 -32.71 9.41
C PRO A 189 23.78 -33.87 8.43
N GLU A 190 22.92 -34.83 8.80
CA GLU A 190 22.61 -35.95 7.93
C GLU A 190 22.05 -35.40 6.61
N PRO A 191 22.45 -35.96 5.45
CA PRO A 191 21.87 -35.57 4.17
C PRO A 191 20.34 -35.75 4.22
N PRO A 192 19.57 -34.82 3.61
CA PRO A 192 18.11 -34.88 3.64
C PRO A 192 17.61 -36.22 3.10
N LYS A 193 16.53 -36.74 3.68
CA LYS A 193 15.97 -38.01 3.22
C LYS A 193 15.47 -37.84 1.78
N GLN A 194 15.48 -38.92 1.00
CA GLN A 194 15.03 -38.88 -0.39
C GLN A 194 13.58 -38.39 -0.55
N GLU A 195 12.74 -38.64 0.46
CA GLU A 195 11.36 -38.14 0.55
C GLU A 195 11.31 -36.61 0.75
N ASP A 196 12.18 -36.05 1.59
CA ASP A 196 12.31 -34.60 1.78
C ASP A 196 12.78 -33.91 0.50
N VAL A 197 13.72 -34.52 -0.22
CA VAL A 197 14.18 -34.01 -1.53
C VAL A 197 13.04 -33.97 -2.55
N ARG A 198 12.22 -35.03 -2.59
CA ARG A 198 11.08 -35.09 -3.51
C ARG A 198 10.02 -34.05 -3.18
N ARG A 199 9.60 -33.95 -1.90
CA ARG A 199 8.67 -32.93 -1.42
C ARG A 199 9.14 -31.53 -1.80
N ASN A 200 10.41 -31.22 -1.55
CA ASN A 200 10.95 -29.89 -1.79
C ASN A 200 10.94 -29.54 -3.29
N ASN A 201 11.25 -30.50 -4.16
CA ASN A 201 11.15 -30.32 -5.61
C ASN A 201 9.69 -30.11 -6.05
N ASP A 202 8.75 -30.89 -5.52
CA ASP A 202 7.34 -30.75 -5.85
C ASP A 202 6.80 -29.36 -5.44
N ILE A 203 7.23 -28.83 -4.26
CA ILE A 203 6.89 -27.46 -3.83
C ILE A 203 7.52 -26.42 -4.75
N PHE A 204 8.80 -26.59 -5.12
CA PHE A 204 9.47 -25.68 -6.04
C PHE A 204 8.73 -25.60 -7.38
N ASP A 205 8.37 -26.74 -7.95
CA ASP A 205 7.62 -26.83 -9.21
C ASP A 205 6.22 -26.20 -9.11
N ALA A 206 5.53 -26.38 -7.97
CA ALA A 206 4.26 -25.71 -7.72
C ALA A 206 4.41 -24.18 -7.67
N LEU A 207 5.44 -23.68 -6.98
CA LEU A 207 5.69 -22.23 -6.87
C LEU A 207 6.12 -21.60 -8.21
N LEU A 208 6.79 -22.34 -9.09
CA LEU A 208 7.11 -21.85 -10.45
C LEU A 208 5.86 -21.44 -11.24
N ALA A 209 4.68 -22.00 -10.95
CA ALA A 209 3.44 -21.63 -11.62
C ALA A 209 2.96 -20.20 -11.32
N ILE A 210 3.40 -19.61 -10.20
CA ILE A 210 2.92 -18.32 -9.69
C ILE A 210 4.02 -17.25 -9.59
N THR A 211 5.28 -17.66 -9.71
CA THR A 211 6.45 -16.78 -9.67
C THR A 211 7.45 -17.11 -10.79
N ASN A 212 8.73 -16.80 -10.65
CA ASN A 212 9.76 -17.12 -11.66
C ASN A 212 10.90 -17.93 -11.03
N GLU A 213 11.49 -18.84 -11.81
CA GLU A 213 12.66 -19.60 -11.41
C GLU A 213 13.79 -18.69 -10.92
N SER A 214 14.06 -17.59 -11.63
CA SER A 214 15.14 -16.67 -11.27
C SER A 214 15.01 -16.09 -9.87
N VAL A 215 13.78 -15.81 -9.41
CA VAL A 215 13.54 -15.30 -8.06
C VAL A 215 13.52 -16.42 -7.02
N LEU A 216 13.07 -17.63 -7.37
CA LEU A 216 13.07 -18.77 -6.45
C LEU A 216 14.46 -19.35 -6.21
N VAL A 217 15.42 -19.18 -7.12
CA VAL A 217 16.80 -19.68 -6.93
C VAL A 217 17.74 -18.62 -6.34
N ASP A 218 17.44 -17.33 -6.51
CA ASP A 218 18.25 -16.24 -5.98
C ASP A 218 18.04 -16.08 -4.48
N THR A 219 19.06 -16.46 -3.70
CA THR A 219 19.08 -16.41 -2.22
C THR A 219 18.93 -15.01 -1.62
N THR A 220 19.00 -13.95 -2.43
CA THR A 220 18.83 -12.57 -1.97
C THR A 220 17.38 -12.09 -2.02
N THR A 221 16.48 -12.86 -2.65
CA THR A 221 15.08 -12.47 -2.81
C THR A 221 14.23 -12.91 -1.61
N PHE A 222 13.15 -12.17 -1.36
CA PHE A 222 12.17 -12.53 -0.33
C PHE A 222 11.35 -13.77 -0.72
N GLN A 223 11.19 -14.01 -2.02
CA GLN A 223 10.55 -15.20 -2.59
C GLN A 223 11.35 -16.46 -2.26
N ASN A 224 12.67 -16.44 -2.49
CA ASN A 224 13.54 -17.54 -2.09
C ASN A 224 13.52 -17.75 -0.57
N ALA A 225 13.59 -16.66 0.22
CA ALA A 225 13.51 -16.77 1.67
C ALA A 225 12.21 -17.43 2.14
N ALA A 226 11.07 -17.10 1.52
CA ALA A 226 9.79 -17.73 1.82
C ALA A 226 9.73 -19.19 1.39
N TYR A 227 10.27 -19.53 0.22
CA TYR A 227 10.41 -20.91 -0.24
C TYR A 227 11.28 -21.74 0.71
N ARG A 228 12.44 -21.23 1.11
CA ARG A 228 13.34 -21.89 2.07
C ARG A 228 12.66 -22.13 3.40
N TRP A 229 11.93 -21.14 3.91
CA TRP A 229 11.15 -21.31 5.12
C TRP A 229 10.13 -22.45 4.99
N LEU A 230 9.40 -22.54 3.87
CA LEU A 230 8.42 -23.61 3.64
C LEU A 230 9.02 -25.02 3.65
N ILE A 231 10.21 -25.19 3.08
CA ILE A 231 10.83 -26.51 2.96
C ILE A 231 11.63 -26.92 4.20
N ASP A 232 12.26 -25.95 4.88
CA ASP A 232 13.23 -26.21 5.94
C ASP A 232 12.64 -25.99 7.35
N GLU A 233 11.76 -24.99 7.52
CA GLU A 233 11.32 -24.51 8.84
C GLU A 233 9.81 -24.71 9.11
N ASP A 234 8.99 -24.93 8.09
CA ASP A 234 7.54 -24.98 8.25
C ASP A 234 7.09 -26.14 9.16
N PRO A 235 6.54 -25.84 10.35
CA PRO A 235 6.08 -26.87 11.29
C PRO A 235 4.87 -27.67 10.77
N MET A 236 4.09 -27.14 9.83
CA MET A 236 3.00 -27.91 9.22
C MET A 236 3.49 -28.88 8.16
N LYS A 237 4.74 -28.75 7.70
CA LYS A 237 5.33 -29.55 6.61
C LYS A 237 4.44 -29.58 5.37
N MET A 238 4.00 -28.41 4.92
CA MET A 238 3.13 -28.27 3.75
C MET A 238 3.63 -29.05 2.54
N GLU A 239 2.72 -29.63 1.79
CA GLU A 239 2.96 -30.38 0.55
C GLU A 239 2.55 -29.56 -0.68
N ALA A 240 3.06 -29.95 -1.86
CA ALA A 240 2.80 -29.25 -3.12
C ALA A 240 1.31 -29.18 -3.52
N TYR A 241 0.52 -30.16 -3.06
CA TYR A 241 -0.91 -30.30 -3.38
C TYR A 241 -1.83 -29.70 -2.31
N ASP A 242 -1.28 -29.17 -1.21
CA ASP A 242 -2.08 -28.59 -0.15
C ASP A 242 -2.76 -27.30 -0.61
N ALA A 243 -4.07 -27.22 -0.40
CA ALA A 243 -4.90 -26.11 -0.86
C ALA A 243 -4.48 -24.73 -0.30
N GLY A 244 -3.73 -24.72 0.81
CA GLY A 244 -3.21 -23.52 1.46
C GLY A 244 -1.78 -23.12 1.06
N LEU A 245 -1.07 -23.90 0.22
CA LEU A 245 0.35 -23.68 -0.07
C LEU A 245 0.64 -22.27 -0.56
N TYR A 246 -0.08 -21.82 -1.58
CA TYR A 246 0.14 -20.50 -2.16
C TYR A 246 -0.25 -19.35 -1.23
N GLN A 247 -1.27 -19.57 -0.39
CA GLN A 247 -1.69 -18.60 0.62
C GLN A 247 -0.60 -18.43 1.69
N ARG A 248 -0.10 -19.54 2.23
CA ARG A 248 0.98 -19.53 3.21
C ARG A 248 2.25 -18.93 2.60
N TYR A 249 2.65 -19.35 1.40
CA TYR A 249 3.79 -18.78 0.67
C TYR A 249 3.67 -17.26 0.51
N SER A 250 2.52 -16.77 0.04
CA SER A 250 2.27 -15.33 -0.14
C SER A 250 2.42 -14.53 1.15
N LEU A 251 1.88 -15.04 2.26
CA LEU A 251 1.99 -14.37 3.56
C LEU A 251 3.43 -14.42 4.10
N ILE A 252 4.16 -15.53 3.95
CA ILE A 252 5.57 -15.61 4.36
C ILE A 252 6.41 -14.65 3.52
N ALA A 253 6.18 -14.56 2.21
CA ALA A 253 6.87 -13.62 1.33
C ALA A 253 6.62 -12.17 1.78
N LEU A 254 5.37 -11.82 2.13
CA LEU A 254 5.03 -10.53 2.72
C LEU A 254 5.76 -10.30 4.06
N PHE A 255 5.81 -11.31 4.93
CA PHE A 255 6.53 -11.23 6.20
C PHE A 255 8.02 -10.97 5.98
N ALA A 256 8.65 -11.72 5.08
CA ALA A 256 10.06 -11.57 4.74
C ALA A 256 10.35 -10.18 4.12
N SER A 257 9.54 -9.77 3.14
CA SER A 257 9.75 -8.52 2.39
C SER A 257 9.53 -7.26 3.19
N THR A 258 8.82 -7.36 4.31
CA THR A 258 8.55 -6.24 5.20
C THR A 258 9.26 -6.34 6.55
N TYR A 259 10.34 -7.13 6.59
CA TYR A 259 11.19 -7.32 7.77
C TYR A 259 10.40 -7.78 9.00
N GLY A 260 9.59 -8.83 8.85
CA GLY A 260 8.71 -9.42 9.85
C GLY A 260 9.32 -9.66 11.23
N ALA A 261 10.62 -9.97 11.28
CA ALA A 261 11.37 -10.08 12.53
C ALA A 261 11.31 -8.79 13.39
N ARG A 262 11.10 -7.62 12.78
CA ARG A 262 11.05 -6.30 13.42
C ARG A 262 9.63 -5.77 13.67
N TRP A 263 8.60 -6.48 13.23
CA TRP A 263 7.21 -6.10 13.50
C TRP A 263 6.93 -6.06 15.00
N ARG A 264 6.03 -5.16 15.43
CA ARG A 264 5.62 -5.05 16.85
C ARG A 264 4.70 -6.19 17.29
N LYS A 265 3.76 -6.57 16.43
CA LYS A 265 2.68 -7.53 16.60
C LYS A 265 2.81 -8.56 15.49
N LYS A 266 3.16 -9.79 15.88
CA LYS A 266 3.39 -10.91 14.96
C LYS A 266 3.00 -12.24 15.59
N ASN A 267 2.04 -12.21 16.52
CA ASN A 267 1.58 -13.41 17.22
C ASN A 267 1.15 -14.47 16.19
N SER A 268 1.61 -15.70 16.41
CA SER A 268 1.34 -16.89 15.59
C SER A 268 1.90 -16.88 14.15
N TRP A 269 2.47 -15.77 13.67
CA TRP A 269 3.15 -15.76 12.37
C TRP A 269 4.34 -16.72 12.37
N LEU A 270 4.50 -17.49 11.29
CA LEU A 270 5.53 -18.51 11.13
C LEU A 270 5.46 -19.63 12.20
N THR A 271 4.25 -19.98 12.64
CA THR A 271 4.01 -21.12 13.54
C THR A 271 3.20 -22.21 12.86
N GLY A 272 2.97 -23.33 13.56
CA GLY A 272 2.17 -24.46 13.07
C GLY A 272 0.66 -24.24 13.07
N SER A 273 0.19 -23.07 13.49
CA SER A 273 -1.22 -22.71 13.41
C SER A 273 -1.63 -22.43 11.96
N SER A 274 -2.94 -22.51 11.70
CA SER A 274 -3.54 -21.95 10.48
C SER A 274 -3.20 -20.46 10.34
N GLU A 275 -3.06 -19.96 9.11
CA GLU A 275 -2.86 -18.53 8.84
C GLU A 275 -4.00 -17.69 9.41
N CYS A 276 -5.18 -18.27 9.54
CA CYS A 276 -6.36 -17.61 10.11
C CYS A 276 -6.22 -17.27 11.59
N GLU A 277 -5.23 -17.84 12.27
CA GLU A 277 -4.86 -17.52 13.66
C GLU A 277 -3.69 -16.52 13.73
N TRP A 278 -3.08 -16.17 12.59
CA TRP A 278 -1.99 -15.22 12.56
C TRP A 278 -2.53 -13.81 12.81
N PHE A 279 -1.80 -13.06 13.63
CA PHE A 279 -2.19 -11.70 13.99
C PHE A 279 -2.50 -10.87 12.73
N GLY A 280 -3.69 -10.27 12.69
CA GLY A 280 -4.11 -9.42 11.57
C GLY A 280 -4.67 -10.15 10.37
N ILE A 281 -4.69 -11.49 10.35
CA ILE A 281 -5.28 -12.26 9.26
C ILE A 281 -6.73 -12.61 9.60
N THR A 282 -7.62 -12.50 8.62
CA THR A 282 -9.00 -13.00 8.72
C THR A 282 -9.30 -13.89 7.53
N CYS A 283 -9.84 -15.07 7.81
CA CYS A 283 -10.30 -16.00 6.80
C CYS A 283 -11.83 -16.11 6.76
N LYS A 284 -12.35 -16.62 5.65
CA LYS A 284 -13.73 -17.11 5.54
C LYS A 284 -13.74 -18.49 4.90
N TRP A 285 -14.76 -19.29 5.22
CA TRP A 285 -15.04 -20.50 4.46
C TRP A 285 -15.60 -20.12 3.10
N THR A 286 -14.93 -20.62 2.06
CA THR A 286 -15.41 -20.57 0.69
C THR A 286 -15.99 -21.94 0.35
N LEU A 287 -17.29 -22.01 0.05
CA LEU A 287 -17.85 -23.20 -0.61
C LEU A 287 -17.29 -23.27 -2.04
N ALA A 288 -17.16 -24.49 -2.59
CA ALA A 288 -16.61 -24.75 -3.92
C ALA A 288 -17.30 -23.98 -5.08
N SER A 289 -18.45 -23.34 -4.85
CA SER A 289 -19.19 -22.53 -5.81
C SER A 289 -18.87 -21.02 -5.76
N GLY A 290 -17.90 -20.58 -4.95
CA GLY A 290 -17.59 -19.16 -4.78
C GLY A 290 -18.59 -18.39 -3.90
N SER A 291 -19.54 -19.08 -3.28
CA SER A 291 -20.45 -18.51 -2.28
C SER A 291 -19.79 -18.53 -0.90
N SER A 292 -19.73 -17.39 -0.23
CA SER A 292 -19.22 -17.30 1.14
C SER A 292 -20.29 -17.78 2.12
N LEU A 293 -19.99 -18.84 2.89
CA LEU A 293 -20.86 -19.31 3.98
C LEU A 293 -20.28 -18.77 5.29
N VAL A 294 -21.03 -17.91 5.99
CA VAL A 294 -20.68 -17.46 7.34
C VAL A 294 -21.22 -18.51 8.32
N LEU A 295 -20.38 -19.47 8.72
CA LEU A 295 -20.69 -20.33 9.86
C LEU A 295 -20.07 -19.73 11.13
N SER A 296 -20.75 -18.80 11.78
CA SER A 296 -20.33 -18.34 13.10
C SER A 296 -20.46 -19.47 14.13
N ASN A 297 -19.51 -20.42 14.18
CA ASN A 297 -19.32 -21.27 15.35
C ASN A 297 -17.89 -21.84 15.41
N PRO A 298 -17.09 -21.49 16.43
CA PRO A 298 -15.71 -21.98 16.60
C PRO A 298 -15.66 -23.38 17.26
N GLY A 299 -16.60 -24.27 16.94
CA GLY A 299 -16.82 -25.49 17.73
C GLY A 299 -17.18 -26.76 16.95
N LEU A 300 -16.82 -26.85 15.68
CA LEU A 300 -16.85 -28.13 14.97
C LEU A 300 -15.40 -28.57 14.72
N ASP A 301 -14.90 -29.34 15.68
CA ASP A 301 -13.87 -30.35 15.40
C ASP A 301 -14.52 -31.37 14.46
N ASP A 302 -14.28 -31.23 13.16
CA ASP A 302 -14.72 -32.18 12.15
C ASP A 302 -13.74 -33.38 12.14
N ASP A 303 -13.96 -34.32 13.07
CA ASP A 303 -13.28 -35.63 13.13
C ASP A 303 -13.92 -36.69 12.20
N ASP A 304 -14.96 -36.33 11.44
CA ASP A 304 -15.59 -37.24 10.47
C ASP A 304 -15.36 -36.73 9.04
N GLY A 305 -14.40 -37.34 8.35
CA GLY A 305 -13.94 -37.05 6.98
C GLY A 305 -14.97 -37.19 5.86
N LEU A 306 -16.10 -36.50 5.96
CA LEU A 306 -17.24 -36.51 5.04
C LEU A 306 -17.45 -35.16 4.32
N PHE A 307 -16.65 -34.14 4.61
CA PHE A 307 -16.61 -32.89 3.84
C PHE A 307 -15.31 -32.78 3.03
N PRO A 308 -15.34 -32.29 1.77
CA PRO A 308 -14.10 -31.91 1.07
C PRO A 308 -13.33 -30.91 1.94
N PRO A 309 -11.98 -30.87 1.88
CA PRO A 309 -11.18 -30.01 2.74
C PRO A 309 -11.72 -28.58 2.70
N VAL A 310 -12.21 -28.10 3.83
CA VAL A 310 -12.86 -26.79 3.90
C VAL A 310 -11.78 -25.72 3.78
N ASN A 311 -11.54 -25.23 2.57
CA ASN A 311 -10.50 -24.23 2.35
C ASN A 311 -10.91 -22.91 3.03
N ARG A 312 -10.09 -22.46 3.99
CA ARG A 312 -10.23 -21.18 4.66
C ARG A 312 -9.44 -20.14 3.87
N ALA A 313 -10.13 -19.41 3.01
CA ALA A 313 -9.51 -18.37 2.19
C ALA A 313 -9.26 -17.11 3.02
N VAL A 314 -8.05 -16.57 2.94
CA VAL A 314 -7.71 -15.26 3.52
C VAL A 314 -8.47 -14.16 2.79
N VAL A 315 -9.29 -13.42 3.53
CA VAL A 315 -10.13 -12.34 3.01
C VAL A 315 -9.71 -10.96 3.52
N SER A 316 -8.90 -10.89 4.59
CA SER A 316 -8.40 -9.62 5.09
C SER A 316 -7.02 -9.74 5.73
N ILE A 317 -6.20 -8.72 5.49
CA ILE A 317 -4.91 -8.49 6.14
C ILE A 317 -4.98 -7.12 6.82
N LYS A 318 -4.90 -7.10 8.15
CA LYS A 318 -4.95 -5.90 8.99
C LYS A 318 -3.72 -5.85 9.88
N LEU A 319 -2.70 -5.14 9.42
CA LEU A 319 -1.43 -4.94 10.12
C LEU A 319 -1.14 -3.45 10.40
N PRO A 320 -2.11 -2.64 10.90
CA PRO A 320 -1.84 -1.24 11.19
C PRO A 320 -0.92 -1.08 12.41
N ASP A 321 -0.20 0.05 12.46
CA ASP A 321 0.63 0.48 13.58
C ASP A 321 1.70 -0.55 14.00
N ASN A 322 2.29 -1.24 13.03
CA ASN A 322 3.05 -2.46 13.29
C ASN A 322 4.56 -2.39 12.96
N LYS A 323 5.07 -1.21 12.59
CA LYS A 323 6.46 -1.00 12.16
C LYS A 323 6.87 -1.89 10.96
N LEU A 324 5.93 -2.25 10.08
CA LEU A 324 6.28 -2.86 8.80
C LEU A 324 7.20 -1.89 8.05
N SER A 325 8.34 -2.36 7.57
CA SER A 325 9.20 -1.60 6.66
C SER A 325 9.39 -2.40 5.37
N GLY A 326 10.45 -2.19 4.60
CA GLY A 326 10.70 -2.97 3.38
C GLY A 326 9.67 -2.68 2.29
N SER A 327 9.25 -3.66 1.49
CA SER A 327 8.30 -3.42 0.38
C SER A 327 7.22 -4.49 0.30
N LEU A 328 6.10 -4.14 -0.32
CA LEU A 328 5.11 -5.13 -0.72
C LEU A 328 5.66 -5.97 -1.88
N VAL A 329 5.15 -7.19 -2.02
CA VAL A 329 5.54 -8.17 -3.04
C VAL A 329 4.36 -8.52 -3.94
N ASP A 330 4.66 -8.91 -5.17
CA ASP A 330 3.67 -9.31 -6.17
C ASP A 330 2.86 -10.54 -5.73
N GLU A 331 3.42 -11.40 -4.87
CA GLU A 331 2.77 -12.57 -4.32
C GLU A 331 1.49 -12.24 -3.53
N ILE A 332 1.32 -11.02 -3.02
CA ILE A 332 0.05 -10.59 -2.39
C ILE A 332 -1.11 -10.72 -3.37
N GLY A 333 -0.87 -10.51 -4.67
CA GLY A 333 -1.85 -10.67 -5.74
C GLY A 333 -2.40 -12.09 -5.92
N ILE A 334 -1.76 -13.09 -5.32
CA ILE A 334 -2.22 -14.49 -5.33
C ILE A 334 -3.43 -14.70 -4.41
N LEU A 335 -3.57 -13.86 -3.38
CA LEU A 335 -4.66 -13.94 -2.40
C LEU A 335 -5.95 -13.34 -2.98
N THR A 336 -6.46 -13.93 -4.07
CA THR A 336 -7.56 -13.38 -4.88
C THR A 336 -8.89 -13.24 -4.13
N SER A 337 -9.03 -13.87 -2.95
CA SER A 337 -10.18 -13.72 -2.06
C SER A 337 -10.10 -12.48 -1.15
N LEU A 338 -9.02 -11.70 -1.20
CA LEU A 338 -8.86 -10.50 -0.39
C LEU A 338 -9.94 -9.46 -0.70
N VAL A 339 -10.57 -8.98 0.37
CA VAL A 339 -11.57 -7.91 0.36
C VAL A 339 -11.03 -6.64 1.03
N SER A 340 -10.11 -6.76 1.98
CA SER A 340 -9.59 -5.60 2.72
C SER A 340 -8.11 -5.79 3.09
N ILE A 341 -7.28 -4.82 2.72
CA ILE A 341 -5.88 -4.71 3.12
C ILE A 341 -5.70 -3.40 3.89
N ASP A 342 -5.30 -3.49 5.15
CA ASP A 342 -4.99 -2.35 6.02
C ASP A 342 -3.55 -2.46 6.55
N LEU A 343 -2.72 -1.54 6.09
CA LEU A 343 -1.31 -1.42 6.38
C LEU A 343 -0.96 -0.01 6.91
N GLN A 344 -1.94 0.72 7.43
CA GLN A 344 -1.73 2.10 7.89
C GLN A 344 -0.69 2.21 9.02
N SER A 345 -0.11 3.40 9.14
CA SER A 345 0.84 3.73 10.22
C SER A 345 2.05 2.79 10.29
N ASN A 346 2.58 2.43 9.13
CA ASN A 346 3.81 1.65 9.00
C ASN A 346 4.96 2.50 8.40
N SER A 347 5.95 1.87 7.78
CA SER A 347 7.07 2.52 7.09
C SER A 347 7.49 1.72 5.86
N ILE A 348 6.50 1.15 5.16
CA ILE A 348 6.65 0.41 3.92
C ILE A 348 7.26 1.34 2.84
N THR A 349 8.04 0.79 1.94
CA THR A 349 8.78 1.50 0.90
C THR A 349 8.64 0.74 -0.41
N GLY A 350 9.29 1.22 -1.47
CA GLY A 350 9.20 0.59 -2.79
C GLY A 350 7.92 0.98 -3.55
N THR A 351 7.43 0.07 -4.38
CA THR A 351 6.28 0.30 -5.26
C THR A 351 5.08 -0.52 -4.81
N ILE A 352 3.88 -0.04 -5.14
CA ILE A 352 2.69 -0.89 -5.03
C ILE A 352 2.82 -1.98 -6.12
N PRO A 353 2.72 -3.28 -5.78
CA PRO A 353 2.90 -4.36 -6.74
C PRO A 353 1.82 -4.37 -7.81
N GLY A 354 2.19 -4.59 -9.07
CA GLY A 354 1.25 -4.61 -10.20
C GLY A 354 0.26 -5.77 -10.10
N LYS A 355 0.71 -6.93 -9.57
CA LYS A 355 -0.16 -8.09 -9.37
C LYS A 355 -1.31 -7.85 -8.38
N MET A 356 -1.27 -6.77 -7.58
CA MET A 356 -2.44 -6.38 -6.78
C MET A 356 -3.68 -6.07 -7.64
N GLY A 357 -3.52 -5.74 -8.93
CA GLY A 357 -4.64 -5.61 -9.86
C GLY A 357 -5.46 -6.90 -10.07
N SER A 358 -4.94 -8.07 -9.68
CA SER A 358 -5.64 -9.35 -9.72
C SER A 358 -6.62 -9.57 -8.56
N LEU A 359 -6.62 -8.69 -7.55
CA LEU A 359 -7.44 -8.81 -6.34
C LEU A 359 -8.87 -8.29 -6.58
N LEU A 360 -9.61 -8.91 -7.50
CA LEU A 360 -10.88 -8.38 -8.03
C LEU A 360 -11.98 -8.16 -6.97
N TRP A 361 -11.86 -8.78 -5.79
CA TRP A 361 -12.78 -8.62 -4.65
C TRP A 361 -12.35 -7.52 -3.65
N LEU A 362 -11.21 -6.89 -3.87
CA LEU A 362 -10.66 -5.89 -2.96
C LEU A 362 -11.57 -4.65 -2.92
N GLY A 363 -12.22 -4.44 -1.79
CA GLY A 363 -13.07 -3.29 -1.51
C GLY A 363 -12.35 -2.18 -0.75
N GLU A 364 -11.28 -2.52 -0.04
CA GLU A 364 -10.56 -1.60 0.84
C GLU A 364 -9.05 -1.79 0.71
N PHE A 365 -8.35 -0.71 0.39
CA PHE A 365 -6.90 -0.66 0.47
C PHE A 365 -6.44 0.59 1.20
N LEU A 366 -5.94 0.37 2.42
CA LEU A 366 -5.52 1.41 3.34
C LEU A 366 -3.99 1.28 3.55
N CYS A 367 -3.22 2.22 3.00
CA CYS A 367 -1.76 2.26 3.10
C CYS A 367 -1.30 3.71 3.26
N VAL A 368 -1.47 4.25 4.47
CA VAL A 368 -1.16 5.65 4.81
C VAL A 368 -0.01 5.67 5.81
N PHE A 369 1.06 6.44 5.59
CA PHE A 369 2.03 6.68 6.67
C PHE A 369 1.55 7.77 7.61
N SER A 370 1.52 7.45 8.89
CA SER A 370 1.09 8.39 9.92
C SER A 370 2.20 9.41 10.18
N GLY A 371 2.04 10.58 9.58
CA GLY A 371 2.62 11.85 10.05
C GLY A 371 1.54 12.85 10.47
N ARG A 372 0.49 13.04 9.65
CA ARG A 372 -0.63 13.95 9.92
C ARG A 372 -1.83 13.60 9.04
N GLN A 373 -2.75 12.77 9.50
CA GLN A 373 -4.14 12.74 9.02
C GLN A 373 -4.97 12.37 10.24
N LYS A 374 -5.29 13.39 11.06
CA LYS A 374 -6.47 13.27 11.92
C LYS A 374 -7.64 13.40 10.95
N TYR A 375 -8.43 12.34 10.79
CA TYR A 375 -9.70 12.37 10.09
C TYR A 375 -10.47 13.64 10.52
N TRP A 376 -10.62 14.60 9.61
CA TRP A 376 -11.61 15.65 9.76
C TRP A 376 -12.84 15.23 8.97
N PHE A 377 -13.56 14.19 9.41
CA PHE A 377 -14.92 13.96 8.90
C PHE A 377 -15.87 13.64 10.04
N PRO A 378 -17.05 14.29 10.07
CA PRO A 378 -18.08 14.03 11.05
C PRO A 378 -18.71 12.66 10.79
N HIS A 379 -19.06 11.98 11.87
CA HIS A 379 -19.88 10.77 11.87
C HIS A 379 -21.26 10.99 11.25
#